data_AF-A0A7L4HSR3-F1
#
_entry.id   AF-A0A7L4HSR3-F1
#
_cell.length_a   1.000
_cell.length_b   1.000
_cell.length_c   1.000
_cell.angle_alpha   90.00
_cell.angle_beta   90.00
_cell.angle_gamma   90.00
#
_symmetry.space_group_name_H-M   'P 1'
#
loop_
_entity.id
_entity.type
_entity.pdbx_description
1 polymer ?
#
loop_
_entity_poly.entity_id
_entity_poly.type
_entity_poly.pdbx_seq_one_letter_code
_entity_poly.pdbx_strand_id
1 'polypeptide(L)'
;GTDVVIVKNGRRICGTGGCLANAPLHQNKSYFEFKIQSTGIWGIGVATQKANLNQIPLGRDVHSLVMRNDGALYYNNEEKNRLPANNLPQEGDVVGITYDHVELNVYLNGKNMHCPASGIRGTVYPVVY
;
A
#
# COMPACT_ATOMS: atom_id res chain seq x y z
N GLY A 1 -3.21 -13.46 -1.83
CA GLY A 1 -3.90 -13.97 -3.02
C GLY A 1 -3.46 -15.39 -3.26
N THR A 2 -4.16 -16.11 -4.13
CA THR A 2 -3.87 -17.51 -4.46
C THR A 2 -2.55 -17.68 -5.20
N ASP A 3 -2.20 -16.73 -6.06
CA ASP A 3 -1.01 -16.80 -6.93
C ASP A 3 0.15 -15.94 -6.41
N VAL A 4 0.17 -15.67 -5.11
CA VAL A 4 1.21 -14.88 -4.43
C VAL A 4 2.30 -15.79 -3.91
N VAL A 5 3.55 -15.41 -4.17
CA VAL A 5 4.75 -16.11 -3.71
C VAL A 5 5.47 -15.23 -2.69
N ILE A 6 5.63 -15.75 -1.47
CA ILE A 6 6.35 -15.09 -0.37
C ILE A 6 7.67 -15.81 -0.13
N VAL A 7 8.78 -15.10 -0.27
CA VAL A 7 10.15 -15.64 -0.15
C VAL A 7 11.02 -14.73 0.73
N LYS A 8 12.29 -15.11 0.92
CA LYS A 8 13.28 -14.36 1.72
C LYS A 8 12.78 -14.04 3.13
N ASN A 9 12.38 -15.09 3.87
CA ASN A 9 11.88 -15.00 5.25
C ASN A 9 10.70 -14.02 5.41
N GLY A 10 9.74 -14.05 4.47
CA GLY A 10 8.57 -13.18 4.55
C GLY A 10 8.81 -11.73 4.11
N ARG A 11 9.99 -11.40 3.54
CA ARG A 11 10.38 -10.02 3.19
C ARG A 11 10.31 -9.71 1.70
N ARG A 12 9.92 -10.68 0.87
CA ARG A 12 9.74 -10.47 -0.57
C ARG A 12 8.46 -11.14 -1.05
N ILE A 13 7.65 -10.36 -1.75
CA ILE A 13 6.46 -10.77 -2.47
C ILE A 13 6.72 -10.74 -3.98
N CYS A 14 6.19 -11.71 -4.72
CA CYS A 14 6.08 -11.70 -6.17
C CYS A 14 4.87 -12.57 -6.61
N GLY A 15 4.60 -12.65 -7.91
CA GLY A 15 3.43 -13.35 -8.45
C GLY A 15 2.25 -12.39 -8.66
N THR A 16 1.03 -12.90 -8.56
CA THR A 16 -0.20 -12.11 -8.81
C THR A 16 -1.12 -12.16 -7.58
N GLY A 17 -1.38 -11.01 -6.97
CA GLY A 17 -2.27 -10.89 -5.82
C GLY A 17 -1.66 -10.11 -4.66
N GLY A 18 -2.47 -9.81 -3.65
CA GLY A 18 -2.04 -9.09 -2.46
C GLY A 18 -1.68 -9.97 -1.27
N CYS A 19 -0.95 -9.41 -0.31
CA CYS A 19 -0.61 -10.00 0.97
C CYS A 19 -0.79 -8.95 2.08
N LEU A 20 -1.39 -9.37 3.20
CA LEU A 20 -1.41 -8.59 4.43
C LEU A 20 -0.17 -8.93 5.27
N ALA A 21 0.39 -7.94 5.97
CA ALA A 21 1.37 -8.22 7.01
C ALA A 21 0.74 -9.03 8.17
N ASN A 22 1.59 -9.60 9.01
CA ASN A 22 1.19 -10.50 10.10
C ASN A 22 0.70 -9.79 11.38
N ALA A 23 0.77 -8.46 11.45
CA ALA A 23 0.34 -7.68 12.62
C ALA A 23 -0.55 -6.50 12.22
N PRO A 24 -1.64 -6.23 12.97
CA PRO A 24 -2.50 -5.08 12.72
C PRO A 24 -1.84 -3.78 13.18
N LEU A 25 -2.29 -2.65 12.61
CA LEU A 25 -1.88 -1.31 13.02
C LEU A 25 -2.65 -0.86 14.29
N HIS A 26 -2.42 -1.51 15.44
CA HIS A 26 -3.11 -1.16 16.70
C HIS A 26 -2.52 0.05 17.45
N GLN A 27 -1.43 0.63 16.95
CA GLN A 27 -0.76 1.79 17.55
C GLN A 27 -1.28 3.10 16.96
N ASN A 28 -1.12 4.20 17.69
CA ASN A 28 -1.60 5.53 17.28
C ASN A 28 -0.96 6.04 16.00
N LYS A 29 0.32 5.70 15.75
CA LYS A 29 1.06 6.10 14.55
C LYS A 29 1.95 4.93 14.12
N SER A 30 1.83 4.54 12.86
CA SER A 30 2.60 3.43 12.28
C SER A 30 3.43 3.91 11.11
N TYR A 31 4.59 3.29 10.92
CA TYR A 31 5.45 3.47 9.76
C TYR A 31 5.89 2.11 9.21
N PHE A 32 5.86 1.95 7.90
CA PHE A 32 6.42 0.78 7.22
C PHE A 32 6.90 1.15 5.81
N GLU A 33 7.82 0.36 5.27
CA GLU A 33 8.45 0.62 3.97
C GLU A 33 8.42 -0.61 3.08
N PHE A 34 8.37 -0.37 1.78
CA PHE A 34 8.65 -1.36 0.75
C PHE A 34 9.66 -0.81 -0.24
N LYS A 35 10.68 -1.61 -0.53
CA LYS A 35 11.63 -1.32 -1.61
C LYS A 35 11.14 -1.98 -2.90
N ILE A 36 11.00 -1.20 -3.96
CA ILE A 36 10.61 -1.68 -5.28
C ILE A 36 11.81 -2.41 -5.89
N GLN A 37 11.77 -3.75 -5.87
CA GLN A 37 12.85 -4.58 -6.40
C GLN A 37 12.78 -4.75 -7.91
N SER A 38 11.57 -4.74 -8.47
CA SER A 38 11.25 -4.78 -9.89
C SER A 38 9.90 -4.10 -10.03
N THR A 39 9.77 -3.17 -10.97
CA THR A 39 8.47 -2.53 -11.21
C THR A 39 7.50 -3.45 -11.98
N GLY A 40 6.28 -2.98 -12.20
CA GLY A 40 5.16 -3.72 -12.78
C GLY A 40 3.83 -3.17 -12.27
N ILE A 41 2.85 -4.03 -12.10
CA ILE A 41 1.62 -3.70 -11.38
C ILE A 41 1.83 -4.03 -9.91
N TRP A 42 1.76 -3.01 -9.06
CA TRP A 42 1.91 -3.16 -7.63
C TRP A 42 1.17 -2.05 -6.90
N GLY A 43 0.97 -2.22 -5.60
CA GLY A 43 0.50 -1.14 -4.74
C GLY A 43 0.71 -1.44 -3.26
N ILE A 44 0.77 -0.38 -2.47
CA ILE A 44 1.09 -0.43 -1.04
C ILE A 44 0.11 0.44 -0.27
N GLY A 45 -0.33 -0.02 0.89
CA GLY A 45 -1.13 0.81 1.80
C GLY A 45 -1.66 0.01 2.97
N VAL A 46 -2.95 0.18 3.27
CA VAL A 46 -3.63 -0.51 4.36
C VAL A 46 -4.89 -1.24 3.87
N ALA A 47 -5.19 -2.38 4.48
CA ALA A 47 -6.41 -3.12 4.22
C ALA A 47 -6.93 -3.83 5.47
N THR A 48 -8.23 -4.08 5.49
CA THR A 48 -8.85 -4.97 6.48
C THR A 48 -8.67 -6.43 6.05
N GLN A 49 -8.87 -7.38 6.97
CA GLN A 49 -8.87 -8.82 6.65
C GLN A 49 -9.96 -9.24 5.65
N LYS A 50 -10.95 -8.36 5.38
CA LYS A 50 -12.03 -8.61 4.41
C LYS A 50 -11.63 -8.29 2.97
N ALA A 51 -10.46 -7.68 2.74
CA ALA A 51 -10.04 -7.30 1.40
C ALA A 51 -9.89 -8.55 0.49
N ASN A 52 -10.40 -8.47 -0.73
CA ASN A 52 -10.19 -9.52 -1.72
C ASN A 52 -8.76 -9.45 -2.27
N LEU A 53 -7.85 -10.24 -1.70
CA LEU A 53 -6.44 -10.27 -2.08
C LEU A 53 -6.15 -10.89 -3.46
N ASN A 54 -7.17 -11.35 -4.20
CA ASN A 54 -7.03 -11.75 -5.60
C ASN A 54 -7.42 -10.63 -6.57
N GLN A 55 -8.05 -9.56 -6.08
CA GLN A 55 -8.46 -8.43 -6.90
C GLN A 55 -7.30 -7.46 -7.09
N ILE A 56 -6.75 -7.41 -8.31
CA ILE A 56 -5.71 -6.45 -8.68
C ILE A 56 -6.26 -5.45 -9.70
N PRO A 57 -6.02 -4.13 -9.53
CA PRO A 57 -5.46 -3.48 -8.35
C PRO A 57 -6.41 -3.47 -7.14
N LEU A 58 -5.85 -3.35 -5.93
CA LEU A 58 -6.59 -3.03 -4.70
C LEU A 58 -7.09 -1.56 -4.72
N GLY A 59 -7.84 -1.17 -3.69
CA GLY A 59 -8.48 0.15 -3.58
C GLY A 59 -9.78 0.26 -4.38
N ARG A 60 -10.33 -0.86 -4.85
CA ARG A 60 -11.59 -0.93 -5.61
C ARG A 60 -12.84 -1.09 -4.73
N ASP A 61 -12.65 -1.33 -3.44
CA ASP A 61 -13.72 -1.53 -2.47
C ASP A 61 -13.40 -0.77 -1.17
N VAL A 62 -14.28 -0.90 -0.17
CA VAL A 62 -14.13 -0.27 1.14
C VAL A 62 -13.14 -0.99 2.06
N HIS A 63 -12.49 -2.07 1.60
CA HIS A 63 -11.63 -2.90 2.43
C HIS A 63 -10.15 -2.62 2.24
N SER A 64 -9.79 -1.73 1.32
CA SER A 64 -8.40 -1.37 1.03
C SER A 64 -8.24 0.10 0.62
N LEU A 65 -7.20 0.75 1.15
CA LEU A 65 -6.72 2.07 0.74
C LEU A 65 -5.24 1.91 0.36
N VAL A 66 -4.92 2.15 -0.90
CA VAL A 66 -3.57 1.88 -1.43
C VAL A 66 -3.08 2.99 -2.36
N MET A 67 -1.79 3.26 -2.33
CA MET A 67 -1.08 3.91 -3.43
C MET A 67 -0.73 2.85 -4.46
N ARG A 68 -1.09 3.08 -5.73
CA ARG A 68 -0.75 2.20 -6.86
C ARG A 68 0.58 2.61 -7.49
N ASN A 69 1.11 1.76 -8.37
CA ASN A 69 2.37 1.99 -9.07
C ASN A 69 2.40 3.27 -9.93
N ASP A 70 1.24 3.82 -10.31
CA ASP A 70 1.10 5.10 -11.03
C ASP A 70 1.04 6.33 -10.09
N GLY A 71 1.29 6.13 -8.80
CA GLY A 71 1.26 7.18 -7.78
C GLY A 71 -0.14 7.61 -7.34
N ALA A 72 -1.21 6.99 -7.84
CA ALA A 72 -2.56 7.32 -7.42
C ALA A 72 -2.94 6.60 -6.12
N LEU A 73 -3.56 7.31 -5.19
CA LEU A 73 -4.14 6.74 -3.98
C LEU A 73 -5.62 6.43 -4.23
N TYR A 74 -6.01 5.17 -4.02
CA TYR A 74 -7.38 4.70 -4.28
C TYR A 74 -8.03 4.07 -3.06
N TYR A 75 -9.30 4.41 -2.85
CA TYR A 75 -10.20 3.78 -1.89
C TYR A 75 -11.62 3.76 -2.45
N ASN A 76 -12.32 2.63 -2.31
CA ASN A 76 -13.68 2.46 -2.82
C ASN A 76 -13.84 2.81 -4.32
N ASN A 77 -12.83 2.44 -5.11
CA ASN A 77 -12.73 2.73 -6.54
C ASN A 77 -12.70 4.22 -6.92
N GLU A 78 -12.42 5.10 -5.96
CA GLU A 78 -12.25 6.53 -6.17
C GLU A 78 -10.79 6.92 -5.93
N GLU A 79 -10.25 7.75 -6.83
CA GLU A 79 -8.96 8.40 -6.64
C GLU A 79 -9.10 9.45 -5.54
N LYS A 80 -8.35 9.28 -4.46
CA LYS A 80 -8.38 10.17 -3.29
C LYS A 80 -7.30 11.24 -3.36
N ASN A 81 -6.15 10.89 -3.92
CA ASN A 81 -5.04 11.79 -4.12
C ASN A 81 -4.06 11.19 -5.13
N ARG A 82 -3.04 11.94 -5.56
CA ARG A 82 -2.04 11.49 -6.52
C ARG A 82 -0.68 12.14 -6.29
N LEU A 83 0.37 11.32 -6.32
CA LEU A 83 1.74 11.82 -6.31
C LEU A 83 2.00 12.68 -7.55
N PRO A 84 2.76 13.79 -7.44
CA PRO A 84 3.19 14.57 -8.59
C PRO A 84 3.89 13.70 -9.65
N ALA A 85 3.66 13.98 -10.93
CA ALA A 85 4.18 13.15 -12.04
C ALA A 85 5.73 13.06 -12.08
N ASN A 86 6.43 14.06 -11.54
CA ASN A 86 7.88 14.08 -11.38
C ASN A 86 8.40 13.24 -10.20
N ASN A 87 7.50 12.63 -9.43
CA ASN A 87 7.79 11.82 -8.25
C ASN A 87 7.12 10.45 -8.31
N LEU A 88 6.93 9.90 -9.52
CA LEU A 88 6.46 8.53 -9.69
C LEU A 88 7.53 7.53 -9.21
N PRO A 89 7.18 6.61 -8.30
CA PRO A 89 8.14 5.63 -7.78
C PRO A 89 8.73 4.75 -8.88
N GLN A 90 10.05 4.55 -8.85
CA GLN A 90 10.81 3.75 -9.80
C GLN A 90 11.40 2.49 -9.15
N GLU A 91 11.93 1.59 -9.98
CA GLU A 91 12.72 0.47 -9.48
C GLU A 91 13.93 0.96 -8.68
N GLY A 92 14.16 0.36 -7.52
CA GLY A 92 15.19 0.75 -6.58
C GLY A 92 14.70 1.69 -5.47
N ASP A 93 13.60 2.42 -5.69
CA ASP A 93 13.05 3.35 -4.71
C ASP A 93 12.49 2.63 -3.48
N VAL A 94 12.48 3.35 -2.37
CA VAL A 94 11.84 2.97 -1.11
C VAL A 94 10.60 3.83 -0.91
N VAL A 95 9.44 3.19 -0.89
CA VAL A 95 8.16 3.82 -0.57
C VAL A 95 7.87 3.58 0.91
N GLY A 96 7.78 4.66 1.67
CA GLY A 96 7.36 4.67 3.07
C GLY A 96 5.89 5.07 3.20
N ILE A 97 5.17 4.42 4.11
CA ILE A 97 3.79 4.74 4.44
C ILE A 97 3.71 5.08 5.93
N THR A 98 3.10 6.22 6.24
CA THR A 98 2.63 6.52 7.59
C THR A 98 1.12 6.36 7.67
N TYR A 99 0.63 5.83 8.77
CA TYR A 99 -0.80 5.70 9.05
C TYR A 99 -1.10 5.95 10.52
N ASP A 100 -2.05 6.83 10.82
CA ASP A 100 -2.42 7.23 12.18
C ASP A 100 -3.93 7.12 12.48
N HIS A 101 -4.65 6.36 11.66
CA HIS A 101 -6.11 6.20 11.69
C HIS A 101 -6.93 7.41 11.23
N VAL A 102 -6.33 8.60 11.12
CA VAL A 102 -6.94 9.78 10.51
C VAL A 102 -6.60 9.81 9.02
N GLU A 103 -5.31 9.64 8.69
CA GLU A 103 -4.83 9.66 7.32
C GLU A 103 -3.72 8.64 7.05
N LEU A 104 -3.58 8.31 5.77
CA LEU A 104 -2.42 7.66 5.18
C LEU A 104 -1.59 8.73 4.46
N ASN A 105 -0.27 8.71 4.63
CA ASN A 105 0.64 9.59 3.90
C ASN A 105 1.80 8.81 3.29
N VAL A 106 2.35 9.32 2.19
CA VAL A 106 3.35 8.63 1.37
C VAL A 106 4.69 9.36 1.48
N TYR A 107 5.75 8.58 1.61
CA TYR A 107 7.14 9.02 1.54
C TYR A 107 7.82 8.28 0.39
N LEU A 108 8.65 9.00 -0.37
CA LEU A 108 9.49 8.42 -1.41
C LEU A 108 10.95 8.72 -1.06
N ASN A 109 11.74 7.67 -0.84
CA ASN A 109 13.14 7.75 -0.41
C ASN A 109 13.34 8.67 0.80
N GLY A 110 12.44 8.56 1.79
CA GLY A 110 12.44 9.35 3.02
C GLY A 110 11.88 10.77 2.88
N LYS A 111 11.55 11.24 1.67
CA LYS A 111 10.92 12.56 1.45
C LYS A 111 9.39 12.42 1.54
N ASN A 112 8.76 13.22 2.40
CA ASN A 112 7.30 13.30 2.46
C ASN A 112 6.75 13.84 1.13
N MET A 113 5.77 13.14 0.55
CA MET A 113 5.13 13.52 -0.71
C MET A 113 3.97 14.50 -0.54
N HIS A 114 3.57 14.79 0.71
CA HIS A 114 2.46 15.67 1.08
C HIS A 114 1.17 15.30 0.33
N CYS A 115 0.93 14.00 0.19
CA CYS A 115 -0.15 13.41 -0.59
C CYS A 115 -1.01 12.52 0.32
N PRO A 116 -1.73 13.10 1.29
CA PRO A 116 -2.50 12.32 2.25
C PRO A 116 -3.80 11.79 1.63
N ALA A 117 -4.30 10.68 2.17
CA ALA A 117 -5.66 10.20 1.94
C ALA A 117 -6.31 9.82 3.28
N SER A 118 -7.61 10.09 3.42
CA SER A 118 -8.35 9.76 4.64
C SER A 118 -8.32 8.26 4.95
N GLY A 119 -8.12 7.94 6.23
CA GLY A 119 -8.06 6.56 6.72
C GLY A 119 -9.37 5.79 6.52
N ILE A 120 -9.28 4.47 6.65
CA ILE A 120 -10.42 3.55 6.50
C ILE A 120 -10.83 2.97 7.85
N ARG A 121 -12.08 2.51 7.93
CA ARG A 121 -12.65 1.96 9.18
C ARG A 121 -12.25 0.50 9.40
N GLY A 122 -12.19 0.11 10.67
CA GLY A 122 -11.95 -1.26 11.13
C GLY A 122 -10.49 -1.54 11.45
N THR A 123 -10.20 -2.77 11.90
CA THR A 123 -8.82 -3.21 12.14
C THR A 123 -8.10 -3.39 10.81
N VAL A 124 -7.05 -2.59 10.61
CA VAL A 124 -6.27 -2.57 9.37
C VAL A 124 -4.88 -3.15 9.56
N TYR A 125 -4.32 -3.65 8.46
CA TYR A 125 -2.98 -4.23 8.35
C TYR A 125 -2.27 -3.54 7.18
N PRO A 126 -0.93 -3.44 7.22
CA PRO A 126 -0.16 -3.15 6.01
C PRO A 126 -0.53 -4.16 4.91
N VAL A 127 -0.70 -3.67 3.69
CA VAL A 127 -0.99 -4.49 2.51
C VAL A 127 -0.08 -4.11 1.36
N VAL A 128 0.34 -5.12 0.61
CA VAL A 128 1.09 -4.99 -0.65
C VAL A 128 0.53 -5.97 -1.67
N TYR A 129 0.54 -5.60 -2.95
CA TYR A 129 0.26 -6.48 -4.08
C TYR A 129 1.17 -6.17 -5.26
#